data_AF-A0A537LVM9-F1
#
_entry.id   AF-A0A537LVM9-F1
#
_cell.length_a   1.000
_cell.length_b   1.000
_cell.length_c   1.000
_cell.angle_alpha   90.00
_cell.angle_beta   90.00
_cell.angle_gamma   90.00
#
_symmetry.space_group_name_H-M   'P 1'
#
loop_
_entity.id
_entity.type
_entity.pdbx_description
1 polymer ?
#
loop_
_entity_poly.entity_id
_entity_poly.type
_entity_poly.pdbx_seq_one_letter_code
_entity_poly.pdbx_strand_id
1 'polypeptide(L)'
;DQPWHRDFKSPEATTKGRRLNSLAFNLTAVDTVQAMGPFEIAPGTQWDDLSDCPNEMFPPKDRWERYIARAQQKLPQMGDISARSALTIHRGTANRSNEARPVLVVGADAPDATNAGHHDLQATQAWLDSVPARVRDHLTYRVVPSLDPVLQHHVIEGLLQPDY
;
A
#
# COMPACT_ATOMS: atom_id res chain seq x y z
N ASP A 1 -14.30 6.41 6.37
CA ASP A 1 -13.14 6.15 5.49
C ASP A 1 -12.18 5.19 6.18
N GLN A 2 -11.13 4.72 5.52
CA GLN A 2 -9.99 4.16 6.27
C GLN A 2 -9.32 5.28 7.08
N PRO A 3 -8.71 4.98 8.24
CA PRO A 3 -7.88 5.96 8.92
C PRO A 3 -6.68 6.36 8.05
N TRP A 4 -6.16 7.56 8.27
CA TRP A 4 -4.87 7.94 7.70
C TRP A 4 -3.79 7.01 8.22
N HIS A 5 -2.96 6.49 7.31
CA HIS A 5 -1.88 5.58 7.66
C HIS A 5 -0.76 5.59 6.61
N ARG A 6 0.37 4.97 6.95
CA ARG A 6 1.39 4.50 5.99
C ARG A 6 1.34 2.98 5.90
N ASP A 7 1.88 2.39 4.82
CA ASP A 7 1.81 0.93 4.60
C ASP A 7 2.62 0.16 5.63
N PHE A 8 3.77 0.71 6.04
CA PHE A 8 4.73 0.08 6.96
C PHE A 8 5.36 1.11 7.89
N LYS A 9 5.91 0.63 9.02
CA LYS A 9 6.79 1.42 9.89
C LYS A 9 7.98 1.97 9.10
N SER A 10 8.38 3.21 9.38
CA SER A 10 9.59 3.78 8.78
C SER A 10 10.86 3.06 9.27
N PRO A 11 11.73 2.58 8.37
CA PRO A 11 13.00 2.00 8.74
C PRO A 11 14.02 3.08 9.12
N GLU A 12 15.10 2.69 9.81
CA GLU A 12 16.19 3.60 10.18
C GLU A 12 16.82 4.30 8.96
N ALA A 13 16.88 3.59 7.82
CA ALA A 13 17.33 4.16 6.55
C ALA A 13 16.55 5.44 6.17
N THR A 14 15.27 5.53 6.54
CA THR A 14 14.45 6.73 6.32
C THR A 14 14.56 7.71 7.47
N THR A 15 14.35 7.26 8.72
CA THR A 15 14.26 8.17 9.88
C THR A 15 15.58 8.86 10.21
N LYS A 16 16.71 8.14 10.08
CA LYS A 16 18.06 8.66 10.30
C LYS A 16 18.75 9.02 8.99
N GLY A 17 18.64 8.12 8.00
CA GLY A 17 19.39 8.23 6.75
C GLY A 17 18.76 9.13 5.69
N ARG A 18 17.52 9.61 5.88
CA ARG A 18 16.76 10.40 4.90
C ARG A 18 16.67 9.72 3.52
N ARG A 19 16.66 8.39 3.48
CA ARG A 19 16.52 7.57 2.26
C ARG A 19 15.22 6.79 2.28
N LEU A 20 14.48 6.85 1.17
CA LEU A 20 13.35 5.96 0.94
C LEU A 20 13.87 4.64 0.37
N ASN A 21 13.46 3.51 0.95
CA ASN A 21 13.85 2.17 0.51
C ASN A 21 12.66 1.29 0.09
N SER A 22 11.46 1.89 0.00
CA SER A 22 10.26 1.21 -0.45
C SER A 22 9.32 2.14 -1.21
N LEU A 23 8.82 1.65 -2.34
CA LEU A 23 7.82 2.27 -3.20
C LEU A 23 6.61 1.35 -3.35
N ALA A 24 5.43 1.94 -3.47
CA ALA A 24 4.21 1.25 -3.88
C ALA A 24 3.74 1.81 -5.22
N PHE A 25 3.43 0.91 -6.13
CA PHE A 25 2.83 1.20 -7.43
C PHE A 25 1.39 0.74 -7.43
N ASN A 26 0.44 1.67 -7.58
CA ASN A 26 -0.97 1.34 -7.73
C ASN A 26 -1.30 1.30 -9.22
N LEU A 27 -1.66 0.12 -9.72
CA LEU A 27 -2.04 -0.14 -11.10
C LEU A 27 -3.57 -0.15 -11.18
N THR A 28 -4.11 0.88 -11.82
CA THR A 28 -5.55 1.14 -11.90
C THR A 28 -6.20 0.19 -12.90
N ALA A 29 -7.17 -0.61 -12.44
CA ALA A 29 -7.86 -1.58 -13.31
C ALA A 29 -9.19 -1.07 -13.89
N VAL A 30 -9.73 0.03 -13.36
CA VAL A 30 -10.97 0.69 -13.84
C VAL A 30 -10.85 2.21 -13.68
N ASP A 31 -11.56 2.97 -14.52
CA ASP A 31 -11.65 4.42 -14.36
C ASP A 31 -12.23 4.77 -12.99
N THR A 32 -11.48 5.52 -12.19
CA THR A 32 -11.92 5.92 -10.85
C THR A 32 -12.73 7.20 -10.95
N VAL A 33 -14.00 7.11 -10.57
CA VAL A 33 -14.88 8.28 -10.40
C VAL A 33 -15.05 8.64 -8.93
N GLN A 34 -15.53 9.86 -8.67
CA GLN A 34 -15.70 10.38 -7.31
C GLN A 34 -16.55 9.46 -6.40
N ALA A 35 -17.59 8.83 -6.95
CA ALA A 35 -18.46 7.95 -6.18
C ALA A 35 -17.78 6.64 -5.73
N MET A 36 -16.69 6.22 -6.39
CA MET A 36 -16.00 4.96 -6.11
C MET A 36 -15.06 5.01 -4.89
N GLY A 37 -15.07 6.11 -4.13
CA GLY A 37 -14.18 6.33 -3.01
C GLY A 37 -12.71 6.45 -3.45
N PRO A 38 -12.32 7.56 -4.12
CA PRO A 38 -10.96 7.82 -4.58
C PRO A 38 -9.91 7.65 -3.48
N PHE A 39 -8.74 7.18 -3.87
CA PHE A 39 -7.59 7.11 -2.96
C PHE A 39 -7.10 8.52 -2.63
N GLU A 40 -6.82 8.76 -1.35
CA GLU A 40 -6.28 10.04 -0.87
C GLU A 40 -4.84 9.87 -0.42
N ILE A 41 -3.97 10.74 -0.90
CA ILE A 41 -2.58 10.83 -0.45
C ILE A 41 -2.30 12.21 0.12
N ALA A 42 -1.43 12.29 1.13
CA ALA A 42 -0.91 13.54 1.68
C ALA A 42 0.57 13.68 1.32
N PRO A 43 0.94 14.34 0.19
CA PRO A 43 2.34 14.39 -0.25
C PRO A 43 3.26 15.11 0.73
N GLY A 44 4.52 14.66 0.80
CA GLY A 44 5.55 15.21 1.68
C GLY A 44 5.58 14.62 3.09
N THR A 45 4.63 13.75 3.43
CA THR A 45 4.48 13.13 4.76
C THR A 45 5.28 11.84 4.93
N GLN A 46 5.96 11.35 3.89
CA GLN A 46 6.82 10.16 3.97
C GLN A 46 8.00 10.29 4.96
N TRP A 47 8.21 11.50 5.49
CA TRP A 47 9.24 11.83 6.47
C TRP A 47 8.68 12.07 7.87
N ASP A 48 7.36 11.99 8.06
CA ASP A 48 6.74 12.22 9.35
C ASP A 48 7.17 11.12 10.34
N ASP A 49 7.54 11.54 11.54
CA ASP A 49 7.84 10.62 12.64
C ASP A 49 6.55 10.19 13.32
N LEU A 50 6.31 8.88 13.29
CA LEU A 50 5.16 8.22 13.91
C LEU A 50 5.61 7.17 14.92
N SER A 51 6.85 7.26 15.44
CA SER A 51 7.39 6.29 16.41
C SER A 51 6.56 6.19 17.70
N ASP A 52 5.77 7.23 18.02
CA ASP A 52 4.87 7.29 19.15
C ASP A 52 3.43 6.83 18.84
N CYS A 53 3.14 6.49 17.59
CA CYS A 53 1.81 6.14 17.12
C CYS A 53 1.58 4.62 17.10
N PRO A 54 0.31 4.14 17.16
CA PRO A 54 -0.01 2.73 17.02
C PRO A 54 0.63 2.09 15.78
N ASN A 55 1.29 0.95 16.00
CA ASN A 55 2.08 0.21 15.00
C ASN A 55 3.13 1.06 14.26
N GLU A 56 3.43 2.25 14.77
CA GLU A 56 4.20 3.28 14.11
C GLU A 56 3.68 3.58 12.70
N MET A 57 2.36 3.53 12.51
CA MET A 57 1.73 3.63 11.18
C MET A 57 0.50 4.52 11.17
N PHE A 58 -0.24 4.58 12.28
CA PHE A 58 -1.56 5.20 12.37
C PHE A 58 -1.49 6.49 13.19
N PRO A 59 -1.35 7.67 12.57
CA PRO A 59 -1.40 8.92 13.31
C PRO A 59 -2.78 9.10 14.01
N PRO A 60 -2.79 9.63 15.24
CA PRO A 60 -4.02 9.93 15.96
C PRO A 60 -4.85 11.03 15.28
N LYS A 61 -6.16 11.08 15.57
CA LYS A 61 -7.14 11.98 14.94
C LYS A 61 -6.81 13.47 15.10
N ASP A 62 -6.19 13.85 16.20
CA ASP A 62 -5.75 15.23 16.45
C ASP A 62 -4.65 15.70 15.48
N ARG A 63 -3.92 14.78 14.83
CA ARG A 63 -2.95 15.10 13.76
C ARG A 63 -3.58 15.11 12.36
N TRP A 64 -4.85 14.71 12.20
CA TRP A 64 -5.45 14.51 10.88
C TRP A 64 -5.63 15.79 10.07
N GLU A 65 -5.80 16.95 10.72
CA GLU A 65 -5.96 18.24 10.04
C GLU A 65 -4.81 18.50 9.06
N ARG A 66 -3.58 18.15 9.44
CA ARG A 66 -2.39 18.27 8.57
C ARG A 66 -2.51 17.41 7.32
N TYR A 67 -2.99 16.16 7.45
CA TYR A 67 -3.11 15.24 6.32
C TYR A 67 -4.25 15.64 5.40
N ILE A 68 -5.37 16.08 5.98
CA ILE A 68 -6.52 16.63 5.26
C ILE A 68 -6.11 17.88 4.46
N ALA A 69 -5.37 18.81 5.07
CA ALA A 69 -4.89 20.02 4.40
C ALA A 69 -3.93 19.74 3.22
N ARG A 70 -3.34 18.54 3.16
CA ARG A 70 -2.44 18.08 2.08
C ARG A 70 -3.09 17.07 1.16
N ALA A 71 -4.29 16.62 1.48
CA ALA A 71 -4.94 15.51 0.82
C ALA A 71 -5.15 15.83 -0.66
N GLN A 72 -4.71 14.91 -1.51
CA GLN A 72 -5.00 14.91 -2.93
C GLN A 72 -5.79 13.66 -3.25
N GLN A 73 -7.03 13.85 -3.68
CA GLN A 73 -7.83 12.76 -4.23
C GLN A 73 -7.29 12.38 -5.61
N LYS A 74 -7.22 11.08 -5.89
CA LYS A 74 -6.74 10.55 -7.18
C LYS A 74 -7.89 9.91 -7.94
N LEU A 75 -8.13 10.41 -9.15
CA LEU A 75 -9.11 9.90 -10.11
C LEU A 75 -8.37 9.31 -11.34
N PRO A 76 -7.57 8.26 -11.17
CA PRO A 76 -6.84 7.65 -12.29
C PRO A 76 -7.80 6.97 -13.28
N GLN A 77 -7.35 6.85 -14.52
CA GLN A 77 -7.99 6.06 -15.56
C GLN A 77 -7.42 4.64 -15.59
N MET A 78 -8.16 3.70 -16.19
CA MET A 78 -7.68 2.34 -16.41
C MET A 78 -6.34 2.35 -17.15
N GLY A 79 -5.35 1.65 -16.60
CA GLY A 79 -3.99 1.61 -17.13
C GLY A 79 -3.05 2.66 -16.54
N ASP A 80 -3.54 3.67 -15.81
CA ASP A 80 -2.68 4.58 -15.06
C ASP A 80 -1.95 3.84 -13.95
N ILE A 81 -0.67 4.19 -13.78
CA ILE A 81 0.19 3.71 -12.71
C ILE A 81 0.61 4.90 -11.86
N SER A 82 0.22 4.90 -10.59
CA SER A 82 0.75 5.88 -9.63
C SER A 82 1.88 5.26 -8.83
N ALA A 83 2.96 6.02 -8.62
CA ALA A 83 4.07 5.64 -7.75
C ALA A 83 4.09 6.54 -6.51
N ARG A 84 4.26 5.95 -5.33
CA ARG A 84 4.41 6.66 -4.06
C ARG A 84 5.41 5.95 -3.16
N SER A 85 5.99 6.66 -2.20
CA SER A 85 6.65 5.96 -1.09
C SER A 85 5.61 5.18 -0.30
N ALA A 86 5.97 3.97 0.14
CA ALA A 86 5.18 3.18 1.09
C ALA A 86 4.95 3.92 2.42
N LEU A 87 5.76 4.94 2.72
CA LEU A 87 5.71 5.73 3.93
C LEU A 87 4.82 6.98 3.82
N THR A 88 4.32 7.31 2.62
CA THR A 88 3.45 8.47 2.42
C THR A 88 2.11 8.23 3.12
N ILE A 89 1.67 9.17 3.95
CA ILE A 89 0.38 9.08 4.63
C ILE A 89 -0.76 9.17 3.62
N HIS A 90 -1.67 8.20 3.69
CA HIS A 90 -2.74 8.01 2.73
C HIS A 90 -3.94 7.30 3.37
N ARG A 91 -5.04 7.17 2.62
CA ARG A 91 -6.20 6.36 2.98
C ARG A 91 -7.04 6.00 1.76
N GLY A 92 -7.73 4.86 1.82
CA GLY A 92 -8.91 4.59 0.99
C GLY A 92 -10.14 5.32 1.55
N THR A 93 -10.90 5.99 0.68
CA THR A 93 -12.17 6.60 1.06
C THR A 93 -13.35 5.66 0.76
N ALA A 94 -14.49 5.91 1.40
CA ALA A 94 -15.66 5.06 1.26
C ALA A 94 -16.18 5.03 -0.19
N ASN A 95 -16.27 3.83 -0.77
CA ASN A 95 -16.95 3.62 -2.05
C ASN A 95 -18.47 3.71 -1.82
N ARG A 96 -19.12 4.69 -2.47
CA ARG A 96 -20.57 4.95 -2.42
C ARG A 96 -21.27 4.58 -3.73
N SER A 97 -20.56 3.97 -4.67
CA SER A 97 -21.09 3.47 -5.93
C SER A 97 -21.54 2.01 -5.80
N ASN A 98 -22.15 1.49 -6.87
CA ASN A 98 -22.49 0.06 -6.99
C ASN A 98 -21.43 -0.73 -7.77
N GLU A 99 -20.26 -0.15 -8.01
CA GLU A 99 -19.18 -0.74 -8.81
C GLU A 99 -17.94 -0.98 -7.95
N ALA A 100 -17.26 -2.10 -8.21
CA ALA A 100 -15.99 -2.38 -7.58
C ALA A 100 -14.89 -1.47 -8.14
N ARG A 101 -13.94 -1.04 -7.30
CA ARG A 101 -12.74 -0.30 -7.69
C ARG A 101 -11.49 -1.15 -7.47
N PRO A 102 -11.26 -2.20 -8.28
CA PRO A 102 -10.07 -3.03 -8.14
C PRO A 102 -8.80 -2.24 -8.48
N VAL A 103 -7.75 -2.49 -7.72
CA VAL A 103 -6.40 -1.97 -7.94
C VAL A 103 -5.40 -3.08 -7.62
N LEU A 104 -4.38 -3.22 -8.46
CA LEU A 104 -3.22 -4.05 -8.14
C LEU A 104 -2.15 -3.16 -7.53
N VAL A 105 -1.71 -3.47 -6.31
CA VAL A 105 -0.61 -2.75 -5.66
C VAL A 105 0.65 -3.62 -5.73
N VAL A 106 1.71 -3.07 -6.32
CA VAL A 106 3.03 -3.71 -6.41
C VAL A 106 4.01 -2.95 -5.54
N GLY A 107 4.56 -3.62 -4.54
CA GLY A 107 5.67 -3.11 -3.73
C GLY A 107 7.00 -3.30 -4.45
N ALA A 108 7.86 -2.28 -4.42
CA ALA A 108 9.25 -2.37 -4.85
C ALA A 108 10.16 -1.91 -3.71
N ASP A 109 10.99 -2.84 -3.25
CA ASP A 109 11.85 -2.69 -2.10
C ASP A 109 13.31 -2.64 -2.52
N ALA A 110 14.10 -1.79 -1.85
CA ALA A 110 15.55 -1.85 -1.95
C ALA A 110 16.07 -3.11 -1.22
N PRO A 111 17.31 -3.56 -1.48
CA PRO A 111 17.85 -4.80 -0.87
C PRO A 111 17.86 -4.81 0.66
N ASP A 112 17.86 -3.64 1.31
CA ASP A 112 17.84 -3.48 2.77
C ASP A 112 16.42 -3.33 3.36
N ALA A 113 15.39 -3.26 2.52
CA ALA A 113 14.01 -3.22 2.98
C ALA A 113 13.49 -4.64 3.26
N THR A 114 12.52 -4.74 4.19
CA THR A 114 12.04 -6.02 4.73
C THR A 114 10.55 -6.23 4.49
N ASN A 115 9.89 -5.43 3.64
CA ASN A 115 8.43 -5.44 3.57
C ASN A 115 7.89 -6.73 2.94
N ALA A 116 8.68 -7.39 2.10
CA ALA A 116 8.38 -8.72 1.59
C ALA A 116 8.06 -9.74 2.71
N GLY A 117 8.62 -9.58 3.92
CA GLY A 117 8.31 -10.42 5.07
C GLY A 117 6.87 -10.29 5.61
N HIS A 118 6.14 -9.25 5.21
CA HIS A 118 4.73 -9.04 5.54
C HIS A 118 3.77 -9.64 4.50
N HIS A 119 4.30 -10.26 3.44
CA HIS A 119 3.51 -10.83 2.35
C HIS A 119 3.86 -12.31 2.15
N ASP A 120 2.85 -13.15 1.93
CA ASP A 120 3.03 -14.56 1.55
C ASP A 120 2.62 -14.74 0.09
N LEU A 121 3.44 -14.22 -0.84
CA LEU A 121 3.21 -14.47 -2.26
C LEU A 121 3.45 -15.95 -2.54
N GLN A 122 2.42 -16.64 -3.02
CA GLN A 122 2.47 -18.05 -3.37
C GLN A 122 2.53 -18.22 -4.88
N ALA A 123 3.39 -19.11 -5.35
CA ALA A 123 3.55 -19.42 -6.76
C ALA A 123 3.63 -20.94 -6.98
N THR A 124 2.99 -21.44 -8.05
CA THR A 124 3.18 -22.83 -8.46
C THR A 124 4.43 -22.97 -9.32
N GLN A 125 5.03 -24.16 -9.33
CA GLN A 125 6.20 -24.42 -10.19
C GLN A 125 5.88 -24.17 -11.68
N ALA A 126 4.71 -24.62 -12.14
CA ALA A 126 4.26 -24.41 -13.51
C ALA A 126 4.18 -22.92 -13.91
N TRP A 127 3.75 -22.05 -12.99
CA TRP A 127 3.74 -20.61 -13.24
C TRP A 127 5.17 -20.05 -13.28
N LEU A 128 6.03 -20.43 -12.33
CA LEU A 128 7.42 -19.99 -12.29
C LEU A 128 8.21 -20.37 -13.54
N ASP A 129 7.92 -21.52 -14.13
CA ASP A 129 8.55 -22.00 -15.36
C ASP A 129 8.09 -21.20 -16.60
N SER A 130 6.91 -20.58 -16.54
CA SER A 130 6.34 -19.76 -17.62
C SER A 130 6.77 -18.29 -17.60
N VAL A 131 7.32 -17.82 -16.47
CA VAL A 131 7.65 -16.42 -16.24
C VAL A 131 9.12 -16.15 -16.57
N PRO A 132 9.45 -15.04 -17.26
CA PRO A 132 10.84 -14.68 -17.53
C PRO A 132 11.67 -14.57 -16.25
N ALA A 133 12.93 -15.04 -16.29
CA ALA A 133 13.86 -14.97 -15.15
C ALA A 133 13.94 -13.55 -14.56
N ARG A 134 14.00 -12.52 -15.42
CA ARG A 134 14.00 -11.10 -15.00
C ARG A 134 12.82 -10.65 -14.13
N VAL A 135 11.71 -11.40 -14.11
CA VAL A 135 10.56 -11.12 -13.24
C VAL A 135 10.67 -11.97 -11.99
N ARG A 136 10.88 -13.28 -12.17
CA ARG A 136 11.02 -14.24 -11.07
C ARG A 136 12.10 -13.83 -10.08
N ASP A 137 13.24 -13.36 -10.57
CA ASP A 137 14.41 -13.00 -9.76
C ASP A 137 14.17 -11.75 -8.89
N HIS A 138 13.07 -11.02 -9.12
CA HIS A 138 12.65 -9.86 -8.32
C HIS A 138 11.46 -10.15 -7.38
N LEU A 139 10.98 -11.39 -7.33
CA LEU A 139 9.86 -11.78 -6.47
C LEU A 139 10.37 -12.53 -5.24
N THR A 140 9.86 -12.16 -4.06
CA THR A 140 9.93 -13.02 -2.87
C THR A 140 8.66 -13.86 -2.83
N TYR A 141 8.79 -15.18 -2.89
CA TYR A 141 7.64 -16.09 -2.93
C TYR A 141 7.94 -17.42 -2.26
N ARG A 142 6.87 -18.15 -1.93
CA ARG A 142 6.91 -19.56 -1.54
C ARG A 142 6.33 -20.41 -2.67
N VAL A 143 7.04 -21.50 -3.00
CA VAL A 143 6.53 -22.46 -3.99
C VAL A 143 5.48 -23.35 -3.35
N VAL A 144 4.32 -23.48 -3.99
CA VAL A 144 3.21 -24.33 -3.54
C VAL A 144 2.79 -25.30 -4.65
N PRO A 145 2.30 -26.50 -4.30
CA PRO A 145 1.84 -27.46 -5.31
C PRO A 145 0.55 -27.01 -6.02
N SER A 146 -0.31 -26.28 -5.31
CA SER A 146 -1.57 -25.70 -5.81
C SER A 146 -1.83 -24.39 -5.08
N LEU A 147 -2.61 -23.50 -5.72
CA LEU A 147 -3.10 -22.28 -5.09
C LEU A 147 -4.39 -22.58 -4.33
N ASP A 148 -4.40 -22.25 -3.05
CA ASP A 148 -5.63 -22.18 -2.27
C ASP A 148 -6.11 -20.72 -2.23
N PRO A 149 -7.43 -20.46 -2.16
CA PRO A 149 -7.94 -19.12 -1.92
C PRO A 149 -7.27 -18.53 -0.68
N VAL A 150 -6.55 -17.42 -0.87
CA VAL A 150 -5.98 -16.69 0.25
C VAL A 150 -7.13 -16.12 1.07
N LEU A 151 -7.36 -16.66 2.26
CA LEU A 151 -8.17 -16.01 3.26
C LEU A 151 -7.38 -14.80 3.73
N GLN A 152 -7.79 -13.62 3.28
CA GLN A 152 -7.05 -12.39 3.46
C GLN A 152 -6.99 -12.03 4.95
N HIS A 153 -5.87 -12.35 5.61
CA HIS A 153 -5.59 -11.94 6.99
C HIS A 153 -5.12 -10.47 7.11
N HIS A 154 -5.28 -9.64 6.06
CA HIS A 154 -5.06 -8.18 6.13
C HIS A 154 -6.14 -7.45 6.95
N VAL A 155 -6.55 -8.08 8.05
CA VAL A 155 -7.01 -7.43 9.26
C VAL A 155 -5.78 -6.77 9.89
N ILE A 156 -5.26 -5.72 9.28
CA ILE A 156 -4.32 -4.87 10.02
C ILE A 156 -5.16 -4.23 11.12
N GLU A 157 -4.82 -4.52 12.38
CA GLU A 157 -5.46 -3.90 13.53
C GLU A 157 -5.37 -2.38 13.40
N GLY A 158 -6.53 -1.71 13.35
CA GLY A 158 -6.66 -0.28 13.03
C GLY A 158 -7.24 0.02 11.65
N LEU A 159 -7.06 -0.84 10.64
CA LEU A 159 -7.61 -0.62 9.28
C LEU A 159 -9.09 -1.01 9.13
N LEU A 160 -9.57 -1.93 9.97
CA LEU A 160 -10.94 -2.48 9.88
C LEU A 160 -12.00 -1.68 10.63
N GLN A 161 -11.63 -0.72 11.47
CA GLN A 161 -12.61 0.16 12.10
C GLN A 161 -12.83 1.35 11.15
N PRO A 162 -13.94 1.38 10.40
CA PRO A 162 -14.26 2.56 9.61
C PRO A 162 -14.47 3.72 10.58
N ASP A 163 -13.55 4.68 10.54
CA ASP A 163 -13.71 5.95 11.24
C ASP A 163 -14.52 6.87 10.32
N TYR A 164 -15.76 7.13 10.73
CA TYR A 164 -16.62 8.18 10.20
C TYR A 164 -16.55 9.41 11.11
#